data_AF-A0A9E4MBV2-F1
#
_entry.id   AF-A0A9E4MBV2-F1
#
_cell.length_a   1.000
_cell.length_b   1.000
_cell.length_c   1.000
_cell.angle_alpha   90.00
_cell.angle_beta   90.00
_cell.angle_gamma   90.00
#
_symmetry.space_group_name_H-M   'P 1'
#
loop_
_entity.id
_entity.type
_entity.pdbx_description
1 polymer ?
#
loop_
_entity_poly.entity_id
_entity_poly.type
_entity_poly.pdbx_seq_one_letter_code
_entity_poly.pdbx_strand_id
1 'polypeptide(L)'
;MLPTVWRGVRRRCPHCGRGPLFVRWITLHERCADCGLVYLRNHGDIWFFWIVMDRIPILLGIAAIFFGFRISNWLDGLGFFLAIAGPLIATMPQRQGAAVALSYLSRVYFRDPSDALPDPAGDLVYPGRTTTRTAGDQ
;
A
#
# COMPACT_ATOMS: atom_id res chain seq x y z
N MET A 1 7.60 13.51 0.60
CA MET A 1 6.58 12.60 0.01
C MET A 1 7.20 11.34 -0.61
N LEU A 2 8.21 11.45 -1.49
CA LEU A 2 8.92 10.27 -2.05
C LEU A 2 9.47 9.26 -1.01
N PRO A 3 10.03 9.69 0.15
CA PRO A 3 10.55 8.74 1.13
C PRO A 3 9.47 7.83 1.72
N THR A 4 8.25 8.35 1.85
CA THR A 4 7.09 7.65 2.41
C THR A 4 6.63 6.53 1.48
N VAL A 5 6.54 6.81 0.17
CA VAL A 5 6.21 5.81 -0.85
C VAL A 5 7.31 4.76 -0.96
N TRP A 6 8.57 5.18 -0.89
CA TRP A 6 9.72 4.27 -0.92
C TRP A 6 9.73 3.29 0.26
N ARG A 7 9.37 3.75 1.47
CA ARG A 7 9.18 2.86 2.63
C ARG A 7 8.09 1.81 2.38
N GLY A 8 6.97 2.22 1.77
CA GLY A 8 5.90 1.32 1.36
C GLY A 8 6.35 0.25 0.36
N VAL A 9 7.09 0.65 -0.69
CA VAL A 9 7.70 -0.27 -1.66
C VAL A 9 8.66 -1.25 -0.97
N ARG A 10 9.42 -0.78 0.04
CA ARG A 10 10.28 -1.60 0.88
C ARG A 10 9.54 -2.44 1.93
N ARG A 11 8.21 -2.49 1.88
CA ARG A 11 7.36 -3.25 2.83
C ARG A 11 7.52 -2.79 4.29
N ARG A 12 7.84 -1.52 4.50
CA ARG A 12 7.98 -0.90 5.83
C ARG A 12 6.87 0.12 6.05
N CYS A 13 6.62 0.41 7.32
CA CYS A 13 5.67 1.44 7.73
C CYS A 13 5.96 2.78 7.02
N PRO A 14 4.98 3.39 6.32
CA PRO A 14 5.16 4.68 5.65
C PRO A 14 5.41 5.81 6.65
N HIS A 15 4.89 5.71 7.88
CA HIS A 15 5.10 6.68 8.95
C HIS A 15 6.48 6.54 9.61
N CYS A 16 6.72 5.46 10.39
CA CYS A 16 7.95 5.31 11.16
C CYS A 16 9.12 4.65 10.41
N GLY A 17 8.87 3.94 9.32
CA GLY A 17 9.91 3.26 8.53
C GLY A 17 10.57 2.04 9.17
N ARG A 18 10.15 1.61 10.37
CA ARG A 18 10.72 0.46 11.09
C ARG A 18 9.81 -0.78 11.08
N GLY A 19 8.51 -0.62 11.34
CA GLY A 19 7.58 -1.75 11.43
C GLY A 19 7.34 -2.46 10.09
N PRO A 20 7.24 -3.80 10.06
CA PRO A 20 6.89 -4.55 8.86
C PRO A 20 5.44 -4.26 8.46
N LEU A 21 5.22 -3.96 7.18
CA LEU A 21 3.90 -3.63 6.64
C LEU A 21 3.03 -4.90 6.50
N PHE A 22 3.66 -6.01 6.12
CA PHE A 22 2.98 -7.28 5.87
C PHE A 22 3.35 -8.33 6.92
N VAL A 23 2.34 -9.11 7.35
CA VAL A 23 2.49 -10.31 8.18
C VAL A 23 3.03 -11.47 7.32
N ARG A 24 2.53 -11.57 6.09
CA ARG A 24 2.86 -12.63 5.11
C ARG A 24 3.10 -12.01 3.73
N TRP A 25 3.00 -12.79 2.66
CA TRP A 25 3.23 -12.31 1.29
C TRP A 25 2.23 -11.24 0.84
N ILE A 26 0.96 -11.38 1.25
CA ILE A 26 -0.16 -10.48 0.87
C ILE A 26 -0.96 -10.02 2.10
N THR A 27 -0.81 -10.68 3.25
CA THR A 27 -1.54 -10.34 4.48
C THR A 27 -0.94 -9.09 5.12
N LEU A 28 -1.70 -8.00 5.14
CA LEU A 28 -1.33 -6.74 5.75
C LEU A 28 -1.56 -6.79 7.27
N HIS A 29 -0.72 -6.13 8.06
CA HIS A 29 -1.08 -5.86 9.46
C HIS A 29 -2.23 -4.85 9.52
N GLU A 30 -3.08 -4.95 10.53
CA GLU A 30 -4.06 -3.89 10.81
C GLU A 30 -3.39 -2.64 11.38
N ARG A 31 -2.35 -2.84 12.21
CA ARG A 31 -1.65 -1.78 12.94
C ARG A 31 -0.14 -1.98 12.90
N CYS A 32 0.61 -0.88 12.95
CA CYS A 32 2.07 -0.92 13.08
C CYS A 32 2.47 -1.32 14.51
N ALA A 33 3.38 -2.29 14.66
CA ALA A 33 3.90 -2.70 15.96
C ALA A 33 4.79 -1.64 16.66
N ASP A 34 5.39 -0.72 15.89
CA ASP A 34 6.34 0.29 16.41
C ASP A 34 5.66 1.63 16.71
N CYS A 35 4.83 2.13 15.80
CA CYS A 35 4.19 3.44 15.93
C CYS A 35 2.67 3.40 16.11
N GLY A 36 2.04 2.22 16.18
CA GLY A 36 0.61 2.07 16.39
C GLY A 36 -0.30 2.53 15.23
N LEU A 37 0.28 2.95 14.09
CA LEU A 37 -0.47 3.43 12.93
C LEU A 37 -1.43 2.36 12.41
N VAL A 38 -2.72 2.69 12.28
CA VAL A 38 -3.70 1.83 11.62
C VAL A 38 -3.50 1.91 10.10
N TYR A 39 -3.06 0.82 9.48
CA TYR A 39 -2.79 0.80 8.03
C TYR A 39 -4.09 0.82 7.22
N LEU A 40 -5.09 0.07 7.67
CA LEU A 40 -6.38 -0.06 7.00
C LEU A 40 -7.51 0.27 7.96
N ARG A 41 -8.26 1.34 7.65
CA ARG A 41 -9.51 1.66 8.35
C ARG A 41 -10.69 0.98 7.66
N ASN A 42 -10.86 1.23 6.36
CA ASN A 42 -11.81 0.54 5.50
C ASN A 42 -11.08 -0.14 4.34
N HIS A 43 -11.49 -1.37 4.02
CA HIS A 43 -10.98 -2.10 2.85
C HIS A 43 -11.40 -1.43 1.53
N GLY A 44 -12.43 -0.58 1.53
CA GLY A 44 -12.91 0.14 0.35
C GLY A 44 -11.88 1.12 -0.24
N ASP A 45 -11.15 1.85 0.61
CA ASP A 45 -10.24 2.91 0.15
C ASP A 45 -9.02 2.36 -0.59
N ILE A 46 -8.52 1.19 -0.17
CA ILE A 46 -7.38 0.54 -0.83
C ILE A 46 -7.78 -0.18 -2.11
N TRP A 47 -9.07 -0.47 -2.29
CA TRP A 47 -9.57 -1.20 -3.45
C TRP A 47 -9.37 -0.38 -4.74
N PHE A 48 -9.59 0.93 -4.66
CA PHE A 48 -9.29 1.85 -5.75
C PHE A 48 -7.81 1.81 -6.14
N PHE A 49 -6.91 1.90 -5.16
CA PHE A 49 -5.47 1.85 -5.41
C PHE A 49 -5.00 0.47 -5.92
N TRP A 50 -5.62 -0.62 -5.48
CA TRP A 50 -5.39 -1.97 -6.00
C TRP A 50 -5.76 -2.08 -7.47
N ILE A 51 -6.96 -1.61 -7.85
CA ILE A 51 -7.40 -1.60 -9.25
C ILE A 51 -6.46 -0.77 -10.11
N VAL A 52 -6.14 0.44 -9.67
CA VAL A 52 -5.24 1.34 -10.42
C VAL A 52 -3.87 0.70 -10.61
N MET A 53 -3.33 0.08 -9.56
CA MET A 53 -2.08 -0.65 -9.67
C MET A 53 -2.26 -1.80 -10.65
N ASP A 54 -3.24 -2.69 -10.49
CA ASP A 54 -3.45 -3.87 -11.34
C ASP A 54 -3.57 -3.56 -12.85
N ARG A 55 -4.09 -2.38 -13.22
CA ARG A 55 -4.22 -1.98 -14.64
C ARG A 55 -2.90 -1.73 -15.36
N ILE A 56 -1.87 -1.25 -14.67
CA ILE A 56 -0.57 -0.94 -15.30
C ILE A 56 0.05 -2.18 -16.00
N PRO A 57 0.17 -3.36 -15.36
CA PRO A 57 0.75 -4.53 -16.02
C PRO A 57 -0.17 -5.14 -17.08
N ILE A 58 -1.49 -5.03 -16.92
CA ILE A 58 -2.43 -5.43 -17.97
C ILE A 58 -2.16 -4.59 -19.23
N LEU A 59 -2.02 -3.27 -19.09
CA LEU A 59 -1.65 -2.39 -20.20
C LEU A 59 -0.29 -2.77 -20.79
N LEU A 60 0.70 -3.09 -19.96
CA LEU A 60 2.02 -3.52 -20.41
C LEU A 60 1.94 -4.82 -21.23
N GLY A 61 1.14 -5.79 -20.78
CA GLY A 61 0.91 -7.04 -21.51
C GLY A 61 0.23 -6.83 -22.85
N ILE A 62 -0.81 -5.97 -22.89
CA ILE A 62 -1.49 -5.59 -24.14
C ILE A 62 -0.51 -4.89 -25.09
N ALA A 63 0.27 -3.94 -24.60
CA ALA A 63 1.27 -3.23 -25.39
C ALA A 63 2.32 -4.19 -25.97
N ALA A 64 2.78 -5.15 -25.17
CA ALA A 64 3.75 -6.15 -25.61
C ALA A 64 3.22 -7.03 -26.76
N ILE A 65 1.92 -7.38 -26.75
CA ILE A 65 1.26 -8.08 -27.86
C ILE A 65 1.14 -7.15 -29.08
N PHE A 66 0.75 -5.90 -28.88
CA PHE A 66 0.50 -4.93 -29.94
C PHE A 66 1.78 -4.50 -30.69
N PHE A 67 2.92 -4.47 -30.00
CA PHE A 67 4.24 -4.17 -30.59
C PHE A 67 4.79 -5.29 -31.51
N GLY A 68 4.01 -6.33 -31.79
CA GLY A 68 4.28 -7.24 -32.90
C GLY A 68 5.01 -8.52 -32.53
N PHE A 69 4.90 -8.99 -31.29
CA PHE A 69 5.44 -10.29 -30.89
C PHE A 69 4.69 -11.42 -31.60
N ARG A 70 5.22 -11.86 -32.74
CA ARG A 70 4.70 -12.99 -33.52
C ARG A 70 5.17 -14.28 -32.85
N ILE A 71 4.26 -14.97 -32.16
CA ILE A 71 4.53 -16.28 -31.58
C ILE A 71 4.63 -17.28 -32.75
N SER A 72 5.86 -17.53 -33.22
CA SER A 72 6.11 -18.54 -34.27
C SER A 72 6.32 -19.92 -33.65
N ASN A 73 6.96 -19.99 -32.49
CA ASN A 73 7.27 -21.24 -31.80
C ASN A 73 6.68 -21.25 -30.38
N TRP A 74 6.43 -22.44 -29.84
CA TRP A 74 5.94 -22.59 -28.46
C TRP A 74 6.93 -22.04 -27.42
N LEU A 75 8.24 -22.12 -27.68
CA LEU A 75 9.27 -21.54 -26.82
C LEU A 75 9.19 -20.01 -26.77
N ASP A 76 8.90 -19.35 -27.89
CA ASP A 76 8.73 -17.88 -27.94
C ASP A 76 7.50 -17.46 -27.13
N GLY A 77 6.42 -18.26 -27.22
CA GLY A 77 5.21 -18.06 -26.41
C GLY A 77 5.46 -18.26 -24.90
N LEU A 78 6.21 -19.29 -24.51
CA LEU A 78 6.56 -19.55 -23.12
C LEU A 78 7.53 -18.48 -22.56
N GLY A 79 8.52 -18.09 -23.35
CA GLY A 79 9.47 -17.03 -23.01
C GLY A 79 8.77 -15.69 -22.83
N PHE A 80 7.85 -15.34 -23.73
CA PHE A 80 7.03 -14.14 -23.62
C PHE A 80 6.13 -14.17 -22.38
N PHE A 81 5.46 -15.30 -22.13
CA PHE A 81 4.61 -15.46 -20.95
C PHE A 81 5.42 -15.29 -19.67
N LEU A 82 6.59 -15.93 -19.56
CA LEU A 82 7.47 -15.78 -18.39
C LEU A 82 8.07 -14.37 -18.28
N ALA A 83 8.40 -13.73 -19.40
CA ALA A 83 8.92 -12.36 -19.43
C ALA A 83 7.88 -11.33 -18.97
N ILE A 84 6.58 -11.61 -19.11
CA ILE A 84 5.50 -10.74 -18.58
C ILE A 84 5.12 -11.18 -17.15
N ALA A 85 4.84 -12.46 -16.95
CA ALA A 85 4.38 -13.00 -15.68
C ALA A 85 5.44 -12.88 -14.58
N GLY A 86 6.73 -13.05 -14.90
CA GLY A 86 7.83 -12.95 -13.97
C GLY A 86 7.89 -11.58 -13.28
N PRO A 87 8.05 -10.47 -14.03
CA PRO A 87 7.98 -9.12 -13.48
C PRO A 87 6.64 -8.82 -12.81
N LEU A 88 5.52 -9.34 -13.33
CA LEU A 88 4.21 -9.14 -12.74
C LEU A 88 4.12 -9.70 -11.31
N ILE A 89 4.56 -10.94 -11.13
CA ILE A 89 4.58 -11.62 -9.84
C ILE A 89 5.62 -10.98 -8.91
N ALA A 90 6.81 -10.68 -9.43
CA ALA A 90 7.88 -10.05 -8.64
C ALA A 90 7.49 -8.65 -8.12
N THR A 91 6.74 -7.88 -8.91
CA THR A 91 6.29 -6.54 -8.54
C THR A 91 5.01 -6.54 -7.71
N MET A 92 4.23 -7.62 -7.69
CA MET A 92 2.98 -7.73 -6.93
C MET A 92 3.09 -7.28 -5.45
N PRO A 93 4.03 -7.77 -4.63
CA PRO A 93 4.15 -7.32 -3.24
C PRO A 93 4.67 -5.87 -3.11
N GLN A 94 5.47 -5.39 -4.08
CA GLN A 94 5.91 -3.99 -4.11
C GLN A 94 4.74 -3.05 -4.42
N ARG A 95 3.84 -3.46 -5.32
CA ARG A 95 2.63 -2.74 -5.73
C ARG A 95 1.63 -2.63 -4.59
N GLN A 96 1.42 -3.71 -3.85
CA GLN A 96 0.56 -3.69 -2.67
C GLN A 96 1.13 -2.77 -1.58
N GLY A 97 2.45 -2.79 -1.37
CA GLY A 97 3.11 -1.90 -0.40
C GLY A 97 3.03 -0.43 -0.82
N ALA A 98 3.16 -0.15 -2.11
CA ALA A 98 2.97 1.19 -2.67
C ALA A 98 1.52 1.67 -2.55
N ALA A 99 0.53 0.80 -2.81
CA ALA A 99 -0.89 1.14 -2.68
C ALA A 99 -1.25 1.58 -1.27
N VAL A 100 -0.74 0.88 -0.24
CA VAL A 100 -0.97 1.24 1.17
C VAL A 100 -0.27 2.55 1.55
N ALA A 101 0.95 2.78 1.04
CA ALA A 101 1.62 4.05 1.28
C ALA A 101 0.92 5.23 0.58
N LEU A 102 0.35 4.99 -0.60
CA LEU A 102 -0.40 5.99 -1.35
C LEU A 102 -1.75 6.28 -0.69
N SER A 103 -2.45 5.26 -0.19
CA SER A 103 -3.67 5.45 0.59
C SER A 103 -3.41 6.18 1.91
N TYR A 104 -2.25 5.94 2.54
CA TYR A 104 -1.82 6.73 3.68
C TYR A 104 -1.59 8.19 3.30
N LEU A 105 -0.89 8.46 2.20
CA LEU A 105 -0.65 9.82 1.72
C LEU A 105 -1.97 10.53 1.35
N SER A 106 -2.91 9.82 0.73
CA SER A 106 -4.22 10.39 0.39
C SER A 106 -5.01 10.75 1.65
N ARG A 107 -4.94 9.95 2.71
CA ARG A 107 -5.54 10.27 4.03
C ARG A 107 -4.84 11.44 4.74
N VAL A 108 -3.54 11.61 4.55
CA VAL A 108 -2.81 12.78 5.08
C VAL A 108 -3.18 14.05 4.32
N TYR A 109 -3.37 13.96 3.00
CA TYR A 109 -3.71 15.11 2.15
C TYR A 109 -5.19 15.50 2.28
N PHE A 110 -6.10 14.52 2.16
CA PHE A 110 -7.53 14.66 2.41
C PHE A 110 -7.83 14.16 3.82
N ARG A 111 -7.48 14.97 4.82
CA ARG A 111 -7.62 14.61 6.23
C ARG A 111 -9.10 14.59 6.62
N ASP A 112 -9.67 13.40 6.69
CA ASP A 112 -10.98 13.19 7.28
C ASP A 112 -10.84 13.18 8.82
N PRO A 113 -11.58 14.00 9.58
CA PRO A 113 -11.49 14.04 11.03
C PRO A 113 -11.83 12.70 11.72
N SER A 114 -12.41 11.75 11.00
CA SER A 114 -12.65 10.41 11.51
C SER A 114 -11.43 9.49 11.45
N ASP A 115 -10.36 9.83 10.73
CA ASP A 115 -9.19 8.95 10.59
C ASP A 115 -8.25 9.03 11.80
N ALA A 116 -7.95 7.87 12.41
CA ALA A 116 -6.98 7.72 13.49
C ALA A 116 -5.53 7.74 12.96
N LEU A 117 -5.08 8.92 12.51
CA LEU A 117 -3.67 9.18 12.20
C LEU A 117 -2.96 9.70 13.45
N PRO A 118 -1.74 9.22 13.77
CA PRO A 118 -0.89 9.84 14.78
C PRO A 118 -0.69 11.31 14.42
N ASP A 119 -0.99 12.22 15.34
CA ASP A 119 -0.72 13.64 15.14
C ASP A 119 0.81 13.86 15.08
N PRO A 120 1.33 14.75 14.22
CA PRO A 120 2.74 15.17 14.29
C PRO A 120 3.22 15.61 15.68
N ALA A 121 2.30 15.96 16.60
CA ALA A 121 2.60 16.26 18.01
C ALA A 121 2.74 15.03 18.93
N GLY A 122 2.45 13.81 18.48
CA GLY A 122 2.54 12.59 19.31
C GLY A 122 1.26 12.24 20.09
N ASP A 123 0.20 13.03 19.94
CA ASP A 123 -1.08 12.77 20.59
C ASP A 123 -1.93 11.81 19.76
N LEU A 124 -2.24 10.63 20.33
CA LEU A 124 -3.13 9.65 19.74
C LEU A 124 -4.59 10.15 19.86
N VAL A 125 -5.06 10.91 18.87
CA VAL A 125 -6.48 11.30 18.79
C VAL A 125 -7.29 10.10 18.26
N TYR A 126 -8.00 9.43 19.17
CA TYR A 126 -9.00 8.43 18.82
C TYR A 126 -10.35 9.14 18.56
N PRO A 127 -10.97 8.99 17.37
CA PRO A 127 -12.30 9.54 17.15
C PRO A 127 -13.29 8.77 18.01
N GLY A 128 -13.91 9.45 18.97
CA GLY A 128 -14.92 8.90 19.87
C GLY A 128 -14.50 8.71 21.32
N ARG A 129 -13.27 9.08 21.72
CA ARG A 129 -12.93 9.18 23.14
C ARG A 129 -12.97 10.65 23.53
N THR A 130 -14.11 11.08 24.07
CA THR A 130 -14.19 12.29 24.90
C THR A 130 -13.07 12.15 25.91
N THR A 131 -12.04 12.98 25.81
CA THR A 131 -11.10 13.16 26.90
C THR A 131 -11.87 13.85 28.01
N THR A 132 -12.65 13.09 28.77
CA THR A 132 -12.85 13.39 30.18
C THR A 132 -11.47 13.26 30.80
N ARG A 133 -10.69 14.33 30.69
CA ARG A 133 -9.68 14.66 31.68
C ARG A 133 -10.47 14.73 32.98
N THR A 134 -10.43 13.67 33.76
CA THR A 134 -10.66 13.73 35.20
C THR A 134 -9.63 14.71 35.75
N ALA A 135 -9.97 16.00 35.71
CA ALA A 135 -9.43 17.01 36.61
C ALA A 135 -10.03 16.67 37.98
N GLY A 136 -9.40 15.70 38.62
CA GLY A 136 -9.84 15.05 39.84
C GLY A 136 -8.75 14.08 40.25
N ASP A 137 -7.56 14.63 40.49
CA ASP A 137 -6.62 14.10 41.47
C ASP A 137 -5.55 15.17 41.76
N GLN A 138 -5.74 15.78 42.93
CA GLN A 138 -4.83 16.53 43.80
C GLN A 138 -4.46 17.97 43.42
#